data_AF-A0A2N5SVC2-F1
#
_entry.id   AF-A0A2N5SVC2-F1
#
_cell.length_a   1.000
_cell.length_b   1.000
_cell.length_c   1.000
_cell.angle_alpha   90.00
_cell.angle_beta   90.00
_cell.angle_gamma   90.00
#
_symmetry.space_group_name_H-M   'P 1'
#
loop_
_entity.id
_entity.type
_entity.pdbx_description
1 polymer ?
#
loop_
_entity_poly.entity_id
_entity_poly.type
_entity_poly.pdbx_seq_one_letter_code
_entity_poly.pdbx_strand_id
1 'polypeptide(L)'
;MLAKRSRNYRKQTISMNQTNKIQDGVSKAEIHASNLEIMTKNPDKLPNDISQEFLKLQKQEILEDLQEQMKKKKAALGTRNIKNDALSTNNNIDCLSSPNLESKSASFQPTGKSIQDPSSQADLKYKDEDESNNNLFDEEEKINPTLEGFPMI
;
A
#
# COMPACT_ATOMS: atom_id res chain seq x y z
N MET A 1 -26.84 -28.39 -3.95
CA MET A 1 -25.38 -28.43 -4.19
C MET A 1 -24.80 -27.13 -4.78
N LEU A 2 -25.49 -26.45 -5.69
CA LEU A 2 -24.96 -25.29 -6.44
C LEU A 2 -24.51 -24.10 -5.55
N ALA A 3 -25.27 -23.77 -4.49
CA ALA A 3 -24.93 -22.69 -3.57
C ALA A 3 -23.60 -22.90 -2.82
N LYS A 4 -23.27 -24.15 -2.44
CA LYS A 4 -21.99 -24.48 -1.78
C LYS A 4 -20.82 -24.29 -2.74
N ARG A 5 -20.99 -24.70 -4.00
CA ARG A 5 -19.99 -24.53 -5.06
C ARG A 5 -19.75 -23.05 -5.36
N SER A 6 -20.81 -22.25 -5.46
CA SER A 6 -20.72 -20.80 -5.69
C SER A 6 -20.00 -20.07 -4.55
N ARG A 7 -20.35 -20.35 -3.28
CA ARG A 7 -19.65 -19.77 -2.12
C ARG A 7 -18.16 -20.13 -2.11
N ASN A 8 -17.81 -21.38 -2.43
CA ASN A 8 -16.41 -21.80 -2.51
C ASN A 8 -15.65 -21.04 -3.60
N TYR A 9 -16.24 -20.86 -4.78
CA TYR A 9 -15.63 -20.08 -5.85
C TYR A 9 -15.40 -18.61 -5.42
N ARG A 10 -16.41 -17.97 -4.83
CA ARG A 10 -16.27 -16.59 -4.30
C ARG A 10 -15.14 -16.48 -3.27
N LYS A 11 -15.06 -17.43 -2.34
CA LYS A 11 -13.98 -17.48 -1.33
C LYS A 11 -12.60 -17.60 -1.98
N GLN A 12 -12.46 -18.45 -3.00
CA GLN A 12 -11.22 -18.60 -3.74
C GLN A 12 -10.81 -17.31 -4.45
N THR A 13 -11.73 -16.65 -5.16
CA THR A 13 -11.45 -15.39 -5.85
C THR A 13 -11.05 -14.28 -4.88
N ILE A 14 -11.71 -14.17 -3.73
CA ILE A 14 -11.34 -13.21 -2.68
C ILE A 14 -9.93 -13.48 -2.16
N SER A 15 -9.62 -14.74 -1.85
CA SER A 15 -8.30 -15.13 -1.35
C SER A 15 -7.20 -14.84 -2.38
N MET A 16 -7.43 -15.16 -3.65
CA MET A 16 -6.49 -14.86 -4.74
C MET A 16 -6.24 -13.35 -4.87
N ASN A 17 -7.30 -12.54 -4.85
CA ASN A 17 -7.17 -11.09 -4.93
C ASN A 17 -6.40 -10.50 -3.73
N GLN A 18 -6.58 -11.08 -2.54
CA GLN A 18 -5.81 -10.68 -1.36
C GLN A 18 -4.32 -11.03 -1.52
N THR A 19 -4.01 -12.26 -1.95
CA THR A 19 -2.63 -12.69 -2.20
C THR A 19 -1.95 -11.81 -3.25
N ASN A 20 -2.64 -11.50 -4.36
CA ASN A 20 -2.10 -10.64 -5.41
C ASN A 20 -1.76 -9.23 -4.89
N LYS A 21 -2.63 -8.65 -4.04
CA LYS A 21 -2.36 -7.35 -3.41
C LYS A 21 -1.15 -7.40 -2.47
N ILE A 22 -1.00 -8.48 -1.71
CA ILE A 22 0.15 -8.67 -0.83
C ILE A 22 1.43 -8.79 -1.66
N GLN A 23 1.42 -9.59 -2.72
CA GLN A 23 2.58 -9.79 -3.59
C GLN A 23 3.01 -8.48 -4.27
N ASP A 24 2.06 -7.69 -4.78
CA ASP A 24 2.35 -6.36 -5.34
C ASP A 24 2.99 -5.43 -4.30
N GLY A 25 2.49 -5.45 -3.06
CA GLY A 25 3.07 -4.71 -1.95
C GLY A 25 4.50 -5.15 -1.62
N VAL A 26 4.75 -6.46 -1.60
CA VAL A 26 6.09 -7.05 -1.36
C VAL A 26 7.05 -6.65 -2.46
N SER A 27 6.69 -6.83 -3.73
CA SER A 27 7.56 -6.47 -4.86
C SER A 27 7.92 -4.99 -4.86
N LYS A 28 6.97 -4.10 -4.52
CA LYS A 28 7.26 -2.66 -4.36
C LYS A 28 8.23 -2.39 -3.21
N ALA A 29 8.01 -3.02 -2.06
CA ALA A 29 8.88 -2.84 -0.90
C ALA A 29 10.31 -3.35 -1.15
N GLU A 30 10.46 -4.48 -1.86
CA GLU A 30 11.76 -5.03 -2.26
C GLU A 30 12.53 -4.09 -3.18
N ILE A 31 11.86 -3.52 -4.20
CA ILE A 31 12.46 -2.51 -5.08
C ILE A 31 12.89 -1.28 -4.26
N HIS A 32 12.04 -0.80 -3.35
CA HIS A 32 12.39 0.34 -2.49
C HIS A 32 13.59 0.05 -1.58
N ALA A 33 13.67 -1.16 -1.01
CA ALA A 33 14.80 -1.57 -0.18
C ALA A 33 16.10 -1.65 -1.00
N SER A 34 16.06 -2.24 -2.20
CA SER A 34 17.19 -2.30 -3.13
C SER A 34 17.66 -0.90 -3.54
N ASN A 35 16.72 -0.02 -3.89
CA ASN A 35 17.04 1.37 -4.24
C ASN A 35 17.71 2.12 -3.08
N LEU A 36 17.26 1.89 -1.84
CA LEU A 36 17.90 2.46 -0.66
C LEU A 36 19.32 1.94 -0.49
N GLU A 37 19.53 0.63 -0.65
CA GLU A 37 20.87 0.02 -0.59
C GLU A 37 21.81 0.66 -1.62
N ILE A 38 21.36 0.79 -2.87
CA ILE A 38 22.13 1.46 -3.94
C ILE A 38 22.46 2.90 -3.57
N MET A 39 21.48 3.66 -3.07
CA MET A 39 21.67 5.07 -2.70
C MET A 39 22.67 5.25 -1.55
N THR A 40 22.78 4.30 -0.61
CA THR A 40 23.74 4.36 0.51
C THR A 40 25.19 4.07 0.11
N LYS A 41 25.44 3.41 -1.03
CA LYS A 41 26.79 3.09 -1.49
C LYS A 41 27.52 4.37 -1.93
N ASN A 42 28.80 4.51 -1.58
CA ASN A 42 29.60 5.65 -2.04
C ASN A 42 30.35 5.28 -3.32
N PRO A 43 30.16 6.00 -4.45
CA PRO A 43 30.92 5.76 -5.68
C PRO A 43 32.43 5.85 -5.44
N ASP A 44 32.93 6.77 -4.63
CA ASP A 44 34.37 7.00 -4.42
C ASP A 44 35.07 5.83 -3.71
N LYS A 45 34.29 4.91 -3.12
CA LYS A 45 34.80 3.71 -2.45
C LYS A 45 34.93 2.50 -3.39
N LEU A 46 34.54 2.63 -4.66
CA LEU A 46 34.63 1.55 -5.64
C LEU A 46 36.01 1.55 -6.32
N PRO A 47 36.57 0.35 -6.59
CA PRO A 47 37.97 0.19 -6.98
C PRO A 47 38.29 0.54 -8.44
N ASN A 48 37.29 0.68 -9.31
CA ASN A 48 37.49 1.01 -10.71
C ASN A 48 36.48 2.05 -11.19
N ASP A 49 36.93 2.92 -12.10
CA ASP A 49 36.18 4.04 -12.64
C ASP A 49 34.85 3.59 -13.28
N ILE A 50 34.83 2.43 -13.93
CA ILE A 50 33.61 1.88 -14.55
C ILE A 50 32.53 1.62 -13.51
N SER A 51 32.89 1.03 -12.37
CA SER A 51 31.96 0.74 -11.28
C SER A 51 31.45 2.03 -10.64
N GLN A 52 32.31 3.04 -10.53
CA GLN A 52 31.91 4.36 -10.04
C GLN A 52 30.86 5.00 -10.95
N GLU A 53 31.12 5.05 -12.26
CA GLU A 53 30.19 5.60 -13.25
C GLU A 53 28.88 4.80 -13.30
N PHE A 54 28.97 3.46 -13.27
CA PHE A 54 27.78 2.62 -13.23
C PHE A 54 26.91 2.90 -12.00
N LEU A 55 27.51 3.00 -10.81
CA LEU A 55 26.76 3.35 -9.59
C LEU A 55 26.15 4.74 -9.68
N LYS A 56 26.85 5.73 -10.26
CA LYS A 56 26.30 7.08 -10.49
C LYS A 56 25.07 7.01 -11.41
N LEU A 57 25.12 6.24 -12.49
CA LEU A 57 24.00 6.05 -13.41
C LEU A 57 22.79 5.38 -12.73
N GLN A 58 23.02 4.30 -11.96
CA GLN A 58 21.94 3.64 -11.21
C GLN A 58 21.25 4.60 -10.24
N LYS A 59 22.03 5.43 -9.52
CA LYS A 59 21.46 6.43 -8.62
C LYS A 59 20.67 7.49 -9.36
N GLN A 60 21.15 7.93 -10.53
CA GLN A 60 20.45 8.91 -11.36
C GLN A 60 19.10 8.36 -11.83
N GLU A 61 19.05 7.12 -12.32
CA GLU A 61 17.82 6.44 -12.74
C GLU A 61 16.78 6.38 -11.60
N ILE A 62 17.22 5.99 -10.39
CA ILE A 62 16.34 5.95 -9.20
C ILE A 62 15.78 7.34 -8.89
N LEU A 63 16.61 8.38 -8.96
CA LEU A 63 16.18 9.75 -8.68
C LEU A 63 15.17 10.27 -9.72
N GLU A 64 15.38 9.96 -11.00
CA GLU A 64 14.47 10.35 -12.08
C GLU A 64 13.10 9.68 -11.94
N ASP A 65 13.07 8.38 -11.65
CA ASP A 65 11.81 7.67 -11.40
C ASP A 65 11.06 8.25 -10.18
N LEU A 66 11.76 8.52 -9.07
CA LEU A 66 11.14 9.15 -7.90
C LEU A 66 10.55 10.53 -8.23
N GLN A 67 11.24 11.34 -9.04
CA GLN A 67 10.72 12.63 -9.49
C GLN A 67 9.48 12.47 -10.37
N GLU A 68 9.47 11.49 -11.27
CA GLU A 68 8.31 11.20 -12.11
C GLU A 68 7.11 10.76 -11.26
N GLN A 69 7.33 9.87 -10.29
CA GLN A 69 6.31 9.45 -9.34
C GLN A 69 5.76 10.64 -8.53
N MET A 70 6.61 11.57 -8.10
CA MET A 70 6.17 12.78 -7.40
C MET A 70 5.33 13.68 -8.30
N LYS A 71 5.70 13.85 -9.57
CA LYS A 71 4.89 14.61 -10.55
C LYS A 71 3.53 13.96 -10.78
N LYS A 72 3.49 12.64 -10.99
CA LYS A 72 2.24 11.86 -11.14
C LYS A 72 1.33 12.00 -9.91
N LYS A 73 1.89 11.88 -8.70
CA LYS A 73 1.15 12.05 -7.44
C LYS A 73 0.60 13.48 -7.28
N LYS A 74 1.38 14.51 -7.63
CA LYS A 74 0.92 15.91 -7.60
C LYS A 74 -0.23 16.16 -8.57
N ALA A 75 -0.14 15.66 -9.80
CA ALA A 75 -1.20 15.78 -10.80
C ALA A 75 -2.51 15.13 -10.31
N ALA A 76 -2.43 13.91 -9.77
CA ALA A 76 -3.60 13.20 -9.23
C ALA A 76 -4.25 13.90 -8.03
N LEU A 77 -3.47 14.58 -7.18
CA LEU A 77 -4.00 15.34 -6.05
C LEU A 77 -4.72 16.62 -6.51
N GLY A 78 -4.18 17.32 -7.52
CA GLY A 78 -4.84 18.48 -8.13
C GLY A 78 -6.20 18.15 -8.76
N THR A 79 -6.37 16.91 -9.26
CA THR A 79 -7.67 16.47 -9.83
C THR A 79 -8.70 16.06 -8.76
N ARG A 80 -8.28 15.66 -7.55
CA ARG A 80 -9.22 15.30 -6.47
C ARG A 80 -9.90 16.52 -5.85
N ASN A 81 -9.23 17.67 -5.82
CA ASN A 81 -9.77 18.87 -5.18
C ASN A 81 -10.95 19.49 -5.96
N ILE A 82 -11.16 19.15 -7.22
CA ILE A 82 -12.26 19.70 -8.04
C ILE A 82 -13.58 18.93 -7.85
N LYS A 83 -13.56 17.70 -7.32
CA LYS A 83 -14.76 16.86 -7.17
C LYS A 83 -15.45 16.97 -5.80
N ASN A 84 -14.87 17.69 -4.84
CA ASN A 84 -15.44 17.85 -3.50
C ASN A 84 -16.04 19.25 -3.23
N ASP A 85 -15.89 20.20 -4.16
CA ASP A 85 -16.32 21.59 -3.96
C ASP A 85 -17.79 21.86 -4.38
N ALA A 86 -18.59 20.81 -4.61
CA ALA A 86 -20.02 20.97 -4.95
C ALA A 86 -20.98 20.81 -3.75
N LEU A 87 -20.49 20.58 -2.52
CA LEU A 87 -21.38 20.46 -1.36
C LEU A 87 -20.68 20.81 -0.03
N SER A 88 -20.38 22.09 0.22
CA SER A 88 -20.19 22.57 1.59
C SER A 88 -20.39 24.09 1.66
N THR A 89 -21.65 24.53 1.68
CA THR A 89 -22.00 25.88 2.10
C THR A 89 -22.02 25.97 3.63
N ASN A 90 -21.28 26.97 4.13
CA ASN A 90 -21.49 27.70 5.39
C ASN A 90 -21.10 27.03 6.72
N ASN A 91 -19.90 27.35 7.24
CA ASN A 91 -19.69 28.37 8.28
C ASN A 91 -18.39 28.16 9.09
N ASN A 92 -17.79 29.29 9.45
CA ASN A 92 -16.77 29.55 10.48
C ASN A 92 -15.31 29.17 10.18
N ILE A 93 -14.61 30.21 9.75
CA ILE A 93 -13.21 30.50 10.09
C ILE A 93 -13.10 30.49 11.62
N ASP A 94 -12.29 29.59 12.17
CA ASP A 94 -11.60 29.85 13.43
C ASP A 94 -10.18 29.29 13.37
N CYS A 95 -9.25 30.23 13.49
CA CYS A 95 -7.82 30.09 13.48
C CYS A 95 -7.40 29.50 14.84
N LEU A 96 -6.89 28.28 14.89
CA LEU A 96 -6.35 27.70 16.13
C LEU A 96 -4.91 27.24 15.93
N SER A 97 -4.02 28.13 16.41
CA SER A 97 -2.63 27.94 16.81
C SER A 97 -2.24 26.51 17.19
N SER A 98 -1.11 26.08 16.64
CA SER A 98 -0.30 24.96 17.13
C SER A 98 0.00 25.06 18.63
N PRO A 99 -0.19 24.01 19.44
CA PRO A 99 0.48 23.92 20.73
C PRO A 99 1.87 23.32 20.55
N ASN A 100 2.88 24.05 21.03
CA ASN A 100 4.25 23.59 21.22
C ASN A 100 4.26 22.27 22.02
N LEU A 101 4.75 21.19 21.43
CA LEU A 101 5.07 19.96 22.17
C LEU A 101 6.50 20.07 22.69
N GLU A 102 6.58 20.37 23.99
CA GLU A 102 7.80 20.44 24.77
C GLU A 102 8.41 19.03 24.92
N SER A 103 9.56 18.84 24.29
CA SER A 103 10.33 17.59 24.26
C SER A 103 10.92 17.27 25.63
N LYS A 104 10.23 16.49 26.45
CA LYS A 104 10.82 15.90 27.67
C LYS A 104 11.43 14.53 27.33
N SER A 105 12.74 14.52 27.12
CA SER A 105 13.54 13.33 26.88
C SER A 105 13.56 12.43 28.12
N ALA A 106 12.86 11.29 28.07
CA ALA A 106 13.00 10.23 29.05
C ALA A 106 14.26 9.40 28.74
N SER A 107 15.28 9.57 29.59
CA SER A 107 16.50 8.76 29.59
C SER A 107 16.17 7.35 30.08
N PHE A 108 16.35 6.35 29.22
CA PHE A 108 16.26 4.94 29.60
C PHE A 108 17.67 4.39 29.85
N GLN A 109 17.95 3.95 31.09
CA GLN A 109 19.10 3.10 31.40
C GLN A 109 18.66 1.64 31.50
N PRO A 110 19.39 0.69 30.89
CA PRO A 110 19.08 -0.73 31.02
C PRO A 110 19.90 -1.32 32.17
N THR A 111 19.25 -1.72 33.25
CA THR A 111 19.87 -2.57 34.27
C THR A 111 18.89 -3.66 34.70
N GLY A 112 19.37 -4.91 34.67
CA GLY A 112 18.84 -5.99 35.49
C GLY A 112 18.18 -7.12 34.73
N LYS A 113 18.87 -8.26 34.66
CA LYS A 113 18.37 -9.56 34.22
C LYS A 113 17.23 -10.04 35.14
N SER A 114 16.18 -10.64 34.57
CA SER A 114 15.36 -11.62 35.28
C SER A 114 14.84 -12.68 34.31
N ILE A 115 15.11 -13.94 34.64
CA ILE A 115 14.70 -15.17 33.94
C ILE A 115 13.33 -15.56 34.50
N GLN A 116 12.29 -15.73 33.65
CA GLN A 116 11.35 -16.87 33.71
C GLN A 116 10.20 -16.77 32.67
N ASP A 117 10.08 -17.86 31.90
CA ASP A 117 8.98 -18.48 31.15
C ASP A 117 7.91 -17.69 30.36
N PRO A 118 7.64 -18.09 29.09
CA PRO A 118 6.50 -17.63 28.31
C PRO A 118 5.31 -18.58 28.52
N SER A 119 4.36 -18.21 29.36
CA SER A 119 3.02 -18.82 29.33
C SER A 119 1.97 -17.77 29.63
N SER A 120 1.33 -17.28 28.57
CA SER A 120 0.03 -16.63 28.67
C SER A 120 -0.70 -16.86 27.36
N GLN A 121 -1.64 -17.81 27.39
CA GLN A 121 -2.65 -18.00 26.35
C GLN A 121 -3.44 -16.70 26.20
N ALA A 122 -3.44 -16.13 24.99
CA ALA A 122 -4.38 -15.09 24.63
C ALA A 122 -5.74 -15.75 24.31
N ASP A 123 -6.73 -15.48 25.16
CA ASP A 123 -8.11 -15.90 25.02
C ASP A 123 -8.81 -15.00 23.97
N LEU A 124 -8.76 -15.42 22.70
CA LEU A 124 -9.45 -14.72 21.60
C LEU A 124 -10.92 -15.14 21.57
N LYS A 125 -11.77 -14.42 22.31
CA LYS A 125 -13.22 -14.46 22.10
C LYS A 125 -13.54 -13.84 20.73
N TYR A 126 -13.78 -14.69 19.73
CA TYR A 126 -14.40 -14.29 18.48
C TYR A 126 -15.85 -13.87 18.78
N LYS A 127 -16.14 -12.60 18.51
CA LYS A 127 -17.50 -12.06 18.54
C LYS A 127 -18.03 -12.17 17.11
N ASP A 128 -18.86 -13.16 16.86
CA ASP A 128 -19.62 -13.30 15.63
C ASP A 128 -20.67 -12.18 15.60
N GLU A 129 -20.46 -11.17 14.76
CA GLU A 129 -21.51 -10.23 14.38
C GLU A 129 -21.97 -10.60 12.97
N ASP A 130 -22.94 -11.53 12.94
CA ASP A 130 -23.88 -11.69 11.84
C ASP A 130 -24.74 -10.42 11.78
N GLU A 131 -24.41 -9.50 10.88
CA GLU A 131 -25.38 -8.53 10.39
C GLU A 131 -25.53 -8.65 8.88
N SER A 132 -26.66 -9.23 8.52
CA SER A 132 -27.21 -9.28 7.17
C SER A 132 -27.37 -7.86 6.63
N ASN A 133 -26.56 -7.49 5.64
CA ASN A 133 -26.91 -6.41 4.73
C ASN A 133 -27.29 -7.02 3.38
N ASN A 134 -28.59 -7.28 3.23
CA ASN A 134 -29.22 -7.49 1.94
C ASN A 134 -29.18 -6.16 1.18
N ASN A 135 -28.19 -6.00 0.30
CA ASN A 135 -28.31 -5.08 -0.83
C ASN A 135 -28.20 -5.90 -2.11
N LEU A 136 -29.37 -6.38 -2.54
CA LEU A 136 -29.65 -6.84 -3.89
C LEU A 136 -29.53 -5.61 -4.81
N PHE A 137 -28.41 -5.50 -5.52
CA PHE A 137 -28.36 -4.72 -6.74
C PHE A 137 -28.42 -5.70 -7.91
N ASP A 138 -29.61 -5.80 -8.51
CA ASP A 138 -29.79 -6.35 -9.85
C ASP A 138 -29.21 -5.34 -10.85
N GLU A 139 -28.04 -5.64 -11.39
CA GLU A 139 -27.54 -5.04 -12.62
C GLU A 139 -27.34 -6.20 -13.61
N GLU A 140 -28.39 -6.48 -14.39
CA GLU A 140 -28.31 -7.30 -15.59
C GLU A 140 -27.44 -6.59 -16.63
N GLU A 141 -26.13 -6.83 -16.61
CA GLU A 141 -25.26 -6.36 -17.68
C GLU A 141 -25.39 -7.30 -18.88
N LYS A 142 -26.20 -6.88 -19.87
CA LYS A 142 -26.32 -7.50 -21.20
C LYS A 142 -24.95 -7.56 -21.88
N ILE A 143 -24.34 -8.74 -21.91
CA ILE A 143 -23.20 -9.01 -22.79
C ILE A 143 -23.75 -9.40 -24.16
N ASN A 144 -23.65 -8.51 -25.15
CA ASN A 144 -23.82 -8.86 -26.56
C ASN A 144 -22.59 -9.67 -27.01
N PRO A 145 -22.72 -10.92 -27.49
CA PRO A 145 -21.61 -11.61 -28.11
C PRO A 145 -21.49 -11.13 -29.55
N THR A 146 -20.65 -10.13 -29.80
CA THR A 146 -20.12 -9.93 -31.16
C THR A 146 -19.18 -11.08 -31.44
N LEU A 147 -19.71 -12.05 -32.18
CA LEU A 147 -19.01 -13.23 -32.68
C LEU A 147 -18.09 -12.80 -33.84
N GLU A 148 -16.89 -12.31 -33.54
CA GLU A 148 -15.83 -12.24 -34.56
C GLU A 148 -15.02 -13.54 -34.53
N GLY A 149 -15.21 -14.32 -35.60
CA GLY A 149 -14.55 -15.58 -35.82
C GLY A 149 -13.06 -15.41 -36.08
N PHE A 150 -12.25 -16.19 -35.37
CA PHE A 150 -10.86 -16.43 -35.77
C PHE A 150 -10.82 -17.49 -36.89
N PRO A 151 -10.10 -17.26 -37.99
CA PRO A 151 -9.87 -18.30 -38.99
C PRO A 151 -8.92 -19.35 -38.41
N MET A 152 -9.32 -20.61 -38.50
CA MET A 152 -8.46 -21.76 -38.24
C MET A 152 -7.47 -21.85 -39.41
N ILE A 153 -6.17 -21.72 -39.13
CA ILE A 153 -5.09 -22.08 -40.05
C ILE A 153 -4.79 -23.56 -39.85
#